data_AF-A0A7V1H7E9-F1
#
_entry.id   AF-A0A7V1H7E9-F1
#
_cell.length_a   1.000
_cell.length_b   1.000
_cell.length_c   1.000
_cell.angle_alpha   90.00
_cell.angle_beta   90.00
_cell.angle_gamma   90.00
#
_symmetry.space_group_name_H-M   'P 1'
#
loop_
_entity.id
_entity.type
_entity.pdbx_description
1 polymer ?
#
loop_
_entity_poly.entity_id
_entity_poly.type
_entity_poly.pdbx_seq_one_letter_code
_entity_poly.pdbx_strand_id
1 'polypeptide(L)'
;SYKNIIQYGGTDYLSYYEMGYSYEMLGDLKNAEKNYTRALSMRIDDEITRFRLENIVLSLYREELSRENRALLSQFHFSKGEFYQDKHVSRKAFLQYKRAIQLEPLDPEIRLKLADLMRVDSYYELYVYELKEIIRDTLDVNTIDLNDRIEIYGSRIAKNLASRWSVGQYEDEEGSYKYFPKTRIRVGVFDAFLSDYIYENFVHRRLSRTLSEMLALTLSYYPKIEVIRDPQEITTRQDAMKKARELGLDYYVTGSLEEKEDSLKVRLGLLSGFNGKMINAFDVYFTGNDKIFHSVTSLAEHINNNLPLQGLIVRLEGDRALINIGKAHGVEKEMAFHIIREGKLIKNPETGEYKADPEVSLGRLTVTQVDERISEGTYTFSGLYNRVNIYDNIVLIEEDEKEEEEEESNNTE
;
A
#
# COMPACT_ATOMS: atom_id res chain seq x y z
N SER A 1 20.23 14.83 -30.01
CA SER A 1 19.07 15.25 -30.84
C SER A 1 18.23 14.03 -31.15
N TYR A 2 17.15 13.76 -30.38
CA TYR A 2 16.23 12.64 -30.65
C TYR A 2 15.51 12.78 -32.00
N LYS A 3 15.45 14.00 -32.57
CA LYS A 3 15.05 14.22 -33.97
C LYS A 3 15.91 13.44 -34.97
N ASN A 4 17.16 13.10 -34.62
CA ASN A 4 18.03 12.29 -35.47
C ASN A 4 17.70 10.79 -35.37
N ILE A 5 17.05 10.31 -34.31
CA ILE A 5 16.64 8.89 -34.18
C ILE A 5 15.53 8.59 -35.19
N ILE A 6 14.55 9.49 -35.33
CA ILE A 6 13.48 9.40 -36.35
C ILE A 6 14.06 9.44 -37.78
N GLN A 7 15.20 10.11 -37.97
CA GLN A 7 15.80 10.30 -39.28
C GLN A 7 16.59 9.07 -39.78
N TYR A 8 16.97 8.15 -38.87
CA TYR A 8 17.83 7.00 -39.20
C TYR A 8 17.37 5.63 -38.63
N GLY A 9 16.39 5.58 -37.72
CA GLY A 9 15.81 4.35 -37.16
C GLY A 9 14.28 4.40 -37.27
N GLY A 10 13.67 3.29 -37.67
CA GLY A 10 12.23 3.23 -37.94
C GLY A 10 11.35 3.74 -36.79
N THR A 11 10.18 4.28 -37.14
CA THR A 11 9.15 4.73 -36.19
C THR A 11 8.47 3.53 -35.53
N ASP A 12 9.09 2.98 -34.48
CA ASP A 12 8.50 1.93 -33.62
C ASP A 12 7.95 2.54 -32.30
N TYR A 13 7.10 1.79 -31.57
CA TYR A 13 6.45 2.25 -30.33
C TYR A 13 7.47 2.72 -29.28
N LEU A 14 8.62 2.03 -29.17
CA LEU A 14 9.69 2.42 -28.25
C LEU A 14 10.27 3.80 -28.55
N SER A 15 10.40 4.16 -29.83
CA SER A 15 10.90 5.51 -30.18
C SER A 15 9.95 6.61 -29.70
N TYR A 16 8.64 6.37 -29.79
CA TYR A 16 7.65 7.29 -29.25
C TYR A 16 7.63 7.31 -27.72
N TYR A 17 7.79 6.16 -27.06
CA TYR A 17 7.95 6.08 -25.60
C TYR A 17 9.15 6.94 -25.14
N GLU A 18 10.32 6.76 -25.74
CA GLU A 18 11.54 7.50 -25.37
C GLU A 18 11.40 9.01 -25.60
N MET A 19 10.71 9.42 -26.65
CA MET A 19 10.37 10.82 -26.88
C MET A 19 9.41 11.35 -25.82
N GLY A 20 8.36 10.59 -25.49
CA GLY A 20 7.41 10.94 -24.44
C GLY A 20 8.10 11.16 -23.10
N TYR A 21 8.98 10.22 -22.73
CA TYR A 21 9.78 10.31 -21.51
C TYR A 21 10.71 11.53 -21.53
N SER A 22 11.38 11.79 -22.64
CA SER A 22 12.25 12.95 -22.77
C SER A 22 11.49 14.26 -22.59
N TYR A 23 10.30 14.39 -23.19
CA TYR A 23 9.45 15.56 -23.02
C TYR A 23 8.93 15.71 -21.59
N GLU A 24 8.55 14.60 -20.95
CA GLU A 24 8.14 14.60 -19.55
C GLU A 24 9.25 15.12 -18.63
N MET A 25 10.49 14.66 -18.82
CA MET A 25 11.64 15.14 -18.04
C MET A 25 11.96 16.62 -18.28
N LEU A 26 11.58 17.17 -19.43
CA LEU A 26 11.68 18.59 -19.75
C LEU A 26 10.50 19.43 -19.22
N GLY A 27 9.49 18.78 -18.62
CA GLY A 27 8.26 19.42 -18.16
C GLY A 27 7.26 19.76 -19.28
N ASP A 28 7.53 19.35 -20.52
CA ASP A 28 6.62 19.55 -21.65
C ASP A 28 5.58 18.43 -21.71
N LEU A 29 4.65 18.48 -20.77
CA LEU A 29 3.68 17.41 -20.54
C LEU A 29 2.75 17.20 -21.75
N LYS A 30 2.45 18.24 -22.54
CA LYS A 30 1.59 18.12 -23.74
C LYS A 30 2.26 17.30 -24.85
N ASN A 31 3.55 17.55 -25.11
CA ASN A 31 4.28 16.72 -26.06
C ASN A 31 4.53 15.32 -25.49
N ALA A 32 4.70 15.17 -24.18
CA ALA A 32 4.77 13.86 -23.53
C ALA A 32 3.49 13.04 -23.78
N GLU A 33 2.31 13.62 -23.49
CA GLU A 33 1.00 12.99 -23.71
C GLU A 33 0.85 12.52 -25.16
N LYS A 34 1.14 13.39 -26.14
CA LYS A 34 1.04 13.06 -27.57
C LYS A 34 1.90 11.86 -27.94
N ASN A 35 3.15 11.82 -27.47
CA ASN A 35 4.08 10.76 -27.82
C ASN A 35 3.73 9.44 -27.11
N TYR A 36 3.38 9.47 -25.83
CA TYR A 36 2.92 8.27 -25.13
C TYR A 36 1.61 7.73 -25.70
N THR A 37 0.66 8.60 -26.07
CA THR A 37 -0.57 8.20 -26.77
C THR A 37 -0.25 7.48 -28.07
N ARG A 38 0.72 8.00 -28.85
CA ARG A 38 1.15 7.36 -30.09
C ARG A 38 1.80 6.00 -29.84
N ALA A 39 2.71 5.91 -28.86
CA ALA A 39 3.34 4.65 -28.46
C ALA A 39 2.30 3.60 -28.04
N LEU A 40 1.37 3.97 -27.16
CA LEU A 40 0.31 3.07 -26.67
C LEU A 40 -0.65 2.64 -27.80
N SER A 41 -0.91 3.50 -28.78
CA SER A 41 -1.73 3.13 -29.94
C SER A 41 -1.07 2.07 -30.84
N MET A 42 0.27 1.98 -30.80
CA MET A 42 1.05 0.99 -31.56
C MET A 42 1.22 -0.32 -30.77
N ARG A 43 1.32 -0.24 -29.44
CA ARG A 43 1.40 -1.38 -28.53
C ARG A 43 0.47 -1.17 -27.33
N ILE A 44 -0.77 -1.65 -27.46
CA ILE A 44 -1.86 -1.38 -26.50
C ILE A 44 -1.69 -2.07 -25.13
N ASP A 45 -0.88 -3.13 -25.10
CA ASP A 45 -0.54 -3.97 -23.96
C ASP A 45 0.73 -3.49 -23.22
N ASP A 46 1.33 -2.39 -23.63
CA ASP A 46 2.49 -1.80 -22.96
C ASP A 46 2.08 -1.10 -21.66
N GLU A 47 2.21 -1.83 -20.55
CA GLU A 47 1.90 -1.37 -19.19
C GLU A 47 2.73 -0.14 -18.77
N ILE A 48 3.98 -0.03 -19.23
CA ILE A 48 4.89 1.05 -18.86
C ILE A 48 4.46 2.34 -19.57
N THR A 49 4.29 2.29 -20.88
CA THR A 49 3.80 3.44 -21.65
C THR A 49 2.42 3.88 -21.15
N ARG A 50 1.52 2.94 -20.84
CA ARG A 50 0.19 3.23 -20.29
C ARG A 50 0.27 3.98 -18.96
N PHE A 51 1.02 3.45 -17.99
CA PHE A 51 1.15 4.07 -16.67
C PHE A 51 1.72 5.49 -16.76
N ARG A 52 2.70 5.72 -17.65
CA ARG A 52 3.27 7.06 -17.88
C ARG A 52 2.26 8.01 -18.51
N LEU A 53 1.54 7.58 -19.56
CA LEU A 53 0.48 8.37 -20.16
C LEU A 53 -0.56 8.79 -19.13
N GLU A 54 -1.02 7.86 -18.30
CA GLU A 54 -2.00 8.14 -17.25
C GLU A 54 -1.48 9.18 -16.24
N ASN A 55 -0.24 9.06 -15.78
CA ASN A 55 0.33 10.04 -14.84
C ASN A 55 0.48 11.43 -15.50
N ILE A 56 0.84 11.49 -16.78
CA ILE A 56 0.85 12.73 -17.55
C ILE A 56 -0.54 13.35 -17.63
N VAL A 57 -1.56 12.57 -17.97
CA VAL A 57 -2.96 13.02 -18.06
C VAL A 57 -3.46 13.52 -16.70
N LEU A 58 -3.19 12.78 -15.61
CA LEU A 58 -3.54 13.19 -14.25
C LEU A 58 -2.84 14.49 -13.84
N SER A 59 -1.61 14.72 -14.31
CA SER A 59 -0.87 15.95 -14.04
C SER A 59 -1.34 17.14 -14.88
N LEU A 60 -1.61 16.93 -16.17
CA LEU A 60 -2.07 17.97 -17.11
C LEU A 60 -3.47 18.47 -16.76
N TYR A 61 -4.36 17.56 -16.37
CA TYR A 61 -5.78 17.80 -16.20
C TYR A 61 -6.22 17.63 -14.75
N ARG A 62 -5.37 18.02 -13.80
CA ARG A 62 -5.61 17.85 -12.36
C ARG A 62 -6.93 18.47 -11.89
N GLU A 63 -7.31 19.61 -12.46
CA GLU A 63 -8.53 20.35 -12.11
C GLU A 63 -9.77 19.84 -12.86
N GLU A 64 -9.59 18.99 -13.88
CA GLU A 64 -10.68 18.49 -14.72
C GLU A 64 -10.98 17.04 -14.34
N LEU A 65 -12.02 16.88 -13.53
CA LEU A 65 -12.42 15.60 -12.92
C LEU A 65 -13.13 14.64 -13.89
N SER A 66 -13.44 15.09 -15.11
CA SER A 66 -14.02 14.27 -16.17
C SER A 66 -13.58 14.77 -17.55
N ARG A 67 -13.05 13.88 -18.39
CA ARG A 67 -12.65 14.14 -19.79
C ARG A 67 -12.69 12.86 -20.62
N GLU A 68 -12.87 13.00 -21.93
CA GLU A 68 -12.89 11.86 -22.85
C GLU A 68 -11.61 11.00 -22.79
N ASN A 69 -10.42 11.63 -22.77
CA ASN A 69 -9.15 10.90 -22.66
C ASN A 69 -8.98 10.20 -21.30
N ARG A 70 -9.46 10.82 -20.21
CA ARG A 70 -9.48 10.24 -18.86
C ARG A 70 -10.42 9.04 -18.77
N ALA A 71 -11.63 9.18 -19.30
CA ALA A 71 -12.62 8.12 -19.37
C ALA A 71 -12.11 6.91 -20.18
N LEU A 72 -11.46 7.14 -21.33
CA LEU A 72 -10.89 6.06 -22.14
C LEU A 72 -9.79 5.29 -21.39
N LEU A 73 -8.90 5.98 -20.68
CA LEU A 73 -7.86 5.34 -19.86
C LEU A 73 -8.46 4.61 -18.65
N SER A 74 -9.48 5.20 -18.03
CA SER A 74 -10.22 4.61 -16.92
C SER A 74 -10.89 3.29 -17.32
N GLN A 75 -11.53 3.23 -18.49
CA GLN A 75 -12.25 2.05 -18.97
C GLN A 75 -11.38 0.80 -19.07
N PHE A 76 -10.09 0.95 -19.41
CA PHE A 76 -9.14 -0.16 -19.41
C PHE A 76 -9.04 -0.81 -18.03
N HIS A 77 -8.82 0.03 -17.00
CA HIS A 77 -8.71 -0.41 -15.62
C HIS A 77 -10.04 -0.93 -15.06
N PHE A 78 -11.16 -0.30 -15.42
CA PHE A 78 -12.48 -0.79 -15.04
C PHE A 78 -12.72 -2.21 -15.55
N SER A 79 -12.47 -2.46 -16.84
CA SER A 79 -12.64 -3.78 -17.46
C SER A 79 -11.70 -4.84 -16.85
N LYS A 80 -10.46 -4.46 -16.51
CA LYS A 80 -9.53 -5.33 -15.77
C LYS A 80 -10.00 -5.61 -14.35
N GLY A 81 -10.59 -4.62 -13.69
CA GLY A 81 -11.21 -4.76 -12.38
C GLY A 81 -12.32 -5.82 -12.39
N GLU A 82 -13.24 -5.73 -13.36
CA GLU A 82 -14.31 -6.72 -13.54
C GLU A 82 -13.73 -8.12 -13.81
N PHE A 83 -12.74 -8.22 -14.70
CA PHE A 83 -12.07 -9.47 -14.99
C PHE A 83 -11.48 -10.13 -13.73
N TYR A 84 -10.77 -9.38 -12.88
CA TYR A 84 -10.21 -9.94 -11.63
C TYR A 84 -11.28 -10.24 -10.59
N GLN A 85 -12.37 -9.45 -10.54
CA GLN A 85 -13.49 -9.69 -9.64
C GLN A 85 -14.21 -10.99 -9.99
N ASP A 86 -14.46 -11.25 -11.28
CA ASP A 86 -15.05 -12.50 -11.78
C ASP A 86 -14.17 -13.72 -11.50
N LYS A 87 -12.86 -13.50 -11.34
CA LYS A 87 -11.89 -14.52 -10.94
C LYS A 87 -11.70 -14.64 -9.43
N HIS A 88 -12.47 -13.89 -8.63
CA HIS A 88 -12.35 -13.82 -7.17
C HIS A 88 -10.96 -13.41 -6.68
N VAL A 89 -10.24 -12.58 -7.45
CA VAL A 89 -8.94 -12.02 -7.05
C VAL A 89 -9.15 -10.59 -6.54
N SER A 90 -9.83 -10.47 -5.39
CA SER A 90 -10.31 -9.19 -4.83
C SER A 90 -9.24 -8.10 -4.79
N ARG A 91 -8.00 -8.42 -4.36
CA ARG A 91 -6.93 -7.42 -4.25
C ARG A 91 -6.52 -6.84 -5.61
N LYS A 92 -6.41 -7.66 -6.66
CA LYS A 92 -6.08 -7.18 -8.01
C LYS A 92 -7.24 -6.36 -8.58
N ALA A 93 -8.48 -6.81 -8.38
CA ALA A 93 -9.67 -6.05 -8.78
C ALA A 93 -9.73 -4.67 -8.10
N PHE A 94 -9.49 -4.64 -6.78
CA PHE A 94 -9.41 -3.40 -5.99
C PHE A 94 -8.42 -2.40 -6.58
N LEU A 95 -7.19 -2.84 -6.88
CA LEU A 95 -6.15 -1.96 -7.42
C LEU A 95 -6.52 -1.38 -8.80
N GLN A 96 -7.14 -2.20 -9.65
CA GLN A 96 -7.61 -1.78 -10.95
C GLN A 96 -8.74 -0.76 -10.83
N TYR A 97 -9.76 -1.00 -9.99
CA TYR A 97 -10.81 -0.02 -9.74
C TYR A 97 -10.29 1.27 -9.11
N LYS A 98 -9.35 1.20 -8.16
CA LYS A 98 -8.72 2.42 -7.60
C LYS A 98 -8.03 3.24 -8.67
N ARG A 99 -7.34 2.61 -9.62
CA ARG A 99 -6.71 3.32 -10.74
C ARG A 99 -7.74 3.91 -11.71
N ALA A 100 -8.82 3.19 -11.98
CA ALA A 100 -9.94 3.70 -12.77
C ALA A 100 -10.57 4.95 -12.12
N ILE A 101 -10.85 4.92 -10.81
CA ILE A 101 -11.39 6.06 -10.05
C ILE A 101 -10.40 7.24 -10.01
N GLN A 102 -9.09 7.00 -9.94
CA GLN A 102 -8.11 8.08 -10.03
C GLN A 102 -8.23 8.83 -11.37
N LEU A 103 -8.46 8.09 -12.45
CA LEU A 103 -8.60 8.64 -13.80
C LEU A 103 -9.97 9.29 -14.00
N GLU A 104 -11.06 8.66 -13.59
CA GLU A 104 -12.43 9.18 -13.73
C GLU A 104 -13.15 9.16 -12.37
N PRO A 105 -12.87 10.13 -11.48
CA PRO A 105 -13.38 10.12 -10.11
C PRO A 105 -14.87 10.40 -9.97
N LEU A 106 -15.54 10.89 -11.02
CA LEU A 106 -16.97 11.21 -11.00
C LEU A 106 -17.85 10.07 -11.52
N ASP A 107 -17.26 8.96 -11.99
CA ASP A 107 -18.02 7.81 -12.48
C ASP A 107 -18.57 6.98 -11.30
N PRO A 108 -19.90 6.96 -11.10
CA PRO A 108 -20.49 6.23 -9.99
C PRO A 108 -20.43 4.71 -10.18
N GLU A 109 -20.41 4.21 -11.41
CA GLU A 109 -20.42 2.77 -11.68
C GLU A 109 -19.13 2.13 -11.16
N ILE A 110 -17.99 2.75 -11.46
CA ILE A 110 -16.66 2.29 -11.02
C ILE A 110 -16.57 2.29 -9.49
N ARG A 111 -17.07 3.34 -8.85
CA ARG A 111 -17.09 3.45 -7.39
C ARG A 111 -18.01 2.41 -6.75
N LEU A 112 -19.17 2.13 -7.35
CA LEU A 112 -20.07 1.09 -6.87
C LEU A 112 -19.45 -0.31 -6.97
N LYS A 113 -18.72 -0.62 -8.06
CA LYS A 113 -17.97 -1.89 -8.16
C LYS A 113 -16.90 -2.01 -7.07
N LEU A 114 -16.17 -0.93 -6.78
CA LEU A 114 -15.21 -0.91 -5.67
C LEU A 114 -15.90 -1.12 -4.32
N ALA A 115 -17.03 -0.44 -4.08
CA ALA A 115 -17.82 -0.60 -2.87
C ALA A 115 -18.32 -2.05 -2.72
N ASP A 116 -18.80 -2.67 -3.79
CA ASP A 116 -19.23 -4.06 -3.77
C ASP A 116 -18.10 -5.05 -3.43
N LEU A 117 -16.86 -4.79 -3.84
CA LEU A 117 -15.70 -5.58 -3.36
C LEU A 117 -15.55 -5.48 -1.84
N MET A 118 -15.64 -4.27 -1.27
CA MET A 118 -15.55 -4.06 0.19
C MET A 118 -16.63 -4.87 0.91
N ARG A 119 -17.86 -4.84 0.40
CA ARG A 119 -18.98 -5.62 0.94
C ARG A 119 -18.72 -7.12 0.89
N VAL A 120 -18.22 -7.65 -0.23
CA VAL A 120 -17.87 -9.08 -0.40
C VAL A 120 -16.76 -9.48 0.57
N ASP A 121 -15.74 -8.65 0.71
CA ASP A 121 -14.63 -8.86 1.63
C ASP A 121 -14.99 -8.56 3.10
N SER A 122 -16.28 -8.28 3.39
CA SER A 122 -16.84 -7.98 4.71
C SER A 122 -16.27 -6.72 5.40
N TYR A 123 -15.80 -5.75 4.62
CA TYR A 123 -15.51 -4.39 5.06
C TYR A 123 -16.78 -3.52 4.96
N TYR A 124 -17.76 -3.77 5.81
CA TYR A 124 -19.06 -3.11 5.78
C TYR A 124 -19.02 -1.62 6.18
N GLU A 125 -18.20 -1.24 7.15
CA GLU A 125 -18.02 0.17 7.54
C GLU A 125 -17.36 0.96 6.41
N LEU A 126 -16.33 0.40 5.77
CA LEU A 126 -15.74 1.00 4.57
C LEU A 126 -16.73 1.05 3.40
N TYR A 127 -17.54 0.00 3.22
CA TYR A 127 -18.58 -0.03 2.20
C TYR A 127 -19.57 1.13 2.37
N VAL A 128 -20.13 1.29 3.58
CA VAL A 128 -21.07 2.38 3.87
C VAL A 128 -20.40 3.74 3.78
N TYR A 129 -19.13 3.85 4.18
CA TYR A 129 -18.35 5.06 3.97
C TYR A 129 -18.29 5.41 2.47
N GLU A 130 -17.86 4.48 1.61
CA GLU A 130 -17.77 4.73 0.15
C GLU A 130 -19.12 5.07 -0.46
N LEU A 131 -20.22 4.40 -0.08
CA LEU A 131 -21.55 4.74 -0.59
C LEU A 131 -21.96 6.19 -0.27
N LYS A 132 -21.62 6.67 0.93
CA LYS A 132 -21.88 8.06 1.31
C LYS A 132 -21.00 9.03 0.53
N GLU A 133 -19.74 8.68 0.30
CA GLU A 133 -18.83 9.47 -0.54
C GLU A 133 -19.35 9.56 -1.98
N ILE A 134 -19.87 8.46 -2.55
CA ILE A 134 -20.52 8.48 -3.88
C ILE A 134 -21.67 9.50 -3.90
N ILE A 135 -22.60 9.43 -2.95
CA ILE A 135 -23.74 10.38 -2.90
C ILE A 135 -23.28 11.83 -2.74
N ARG A 136 -22.20 12.06 -1.99
CA ARG A 136 -21.67 13.41 -1.73
C ARG A 136 -20.92 13.97 -2.93
N ASP A 137 -20.10 13.16 -3.58
CA ASP A 137 -19.11 13.59 -4.57
C ASP A 137 -19.59 13.44 -6.01
N THR A 138 -20.64 12.64 -6.26
CA THR A 138 -21.22 12.44 -7.60
C THR A 138 -22.62 13.05 -7.71
N LEU A 139 -22.84 13.86 -8.74
CA LEU A 139 -24.11 14.54 -8.96
C LEU A 139 -25.21 13.55 -9.38
N ASP A 140 -26.42 13.71 -8.85
CA ASP A 140 -27.64 12.98 -9.24
C ASP A 140 -27.62 11.44 -9.04
N VAL A 141 -26.70 10.90 -8.24
CA VAL A 141 -26.59 9.44 -7.97
C VAL A 141 -27.34 9.01 -6.70
N ASN A 142 -27.97 9.95 -5.98
CA ASN A 142 -28.74 9.65 -4.78
C ASN A 142 -30.05 8.89 -5.11
N THR A 143 -29.96 7.56 -5.15
CA THR A 143 -31.07 6.65 -5.49
C THR A 143 -31.66 5.98 -4.25
N ILE A 144 -32.90 5.48 -4.38
CA ILE A 144 -33.55 4.68 -3.32
C ILE A 144 -32.69 3.45 -2.98
N ASP A 145 -32.16 2.74 -4.00
CA ASP A 145 -31.32 1.55 -3.80
C ASP A 145 -30.08 1.85 -2.94
N LEU A 146 -29.38 2.97 -3.18
CA LEU A 146 -28.22 3.34 -2.38
C LEU A 146 -28.58 3.71 -0.95
N ASN A 147 -29.67 4.45 -0.75
CA ASN A 147 -30.15 4.78 0.59
C ASN A 147 -30.54 3.52 1.37
N ASP A 148 -31.25 2.59 0.74
CA ASP A 148 -31.63 1.31 1.34
C ASP A 148 -30.39 0.51 1.75
N ARG A 149 -29.36 0.44 0.89
CA ARG A 149 -28.08 -0.21 1.22
C ARG A 149 -27.40 0.46 2.41
N ILE A 150 -27.34 1.79 2.42
CA ILE A 150 -26.74 2.56 3.53
C ILE A 150 -27.51 2.30 4.83
N GLU A 151 -28.83 2.23 4.80
CA GLU A 151 -29.67 1.96 5.98
C GLU A 151 -29.46 0.52 6.50
N ILE A 152 -29.51 -0.47 5.61
CA ILE A 152 -29.34 -1.89 5.95
C ILE A 152 -27.97 -2.13 6.59
N TYR A 153 -26.89 -1.68 5.94
CA TYR A 153 -25.54 -1.89 6.44
C TYR A 153 -25.19 -0.94 7.58
N GLY A 154 -25.77 0.27 7.62
CA GLY A 154 -25.67 1.20 8.74
C GLY A 154 -26.21 0.59 10.03
N SER A 155 -27.36 -0.10 9.95
CA SER A 155 -27.95 -0.83 11.09
C SER A 155 -27.06 -1.97 11.60
N ARG A 156 -26.29 -2.59 10.70
CA ARG A 156 -25.29 -3.61 11.05
C ARG A 156 -24.07 -2.99 11.73
N ILE A 157 -23.53 -1.91 11.18
CA ILE A 157 -22.36 -1.18 11.71
C ILE A 157 -22.67 -0.59 13.08
N ALA A 158 -23.88 -0.11 13.34
CA ALA A 158 -24.28 0.46 14.64
C ALA A 158 -24.08 -0.50 15.84
N LYS A 159 -23.82 -1.78 15.60
CA LYS A 159 -23.59 -2.82 16.60
C LYS A 159 -22.15 -3.39 16.57
N ASN A 160 -21.29 -2.88 15.70
CA ASN A 160 -19.91 -3.35 15.56
C ASN A 160 -19.00 -2.87 16.70
N LEU A 161 -17.74 -3.29 16.66
CA LEU A 161 -16.78 -2.96 17.70
C LEU A 161 -16.54 -1.46 17.78
N ALA A 162 -16.39 -0.81 16.62
CA ALA A 162 -16.17 0.64 16.54
C ALA A 162 -17.28 1.45 17.23
N SER A 163 -18.54 1.05 17.01
CA SER A 163 -19.70 1.69 17.63
C SER A 163 -19.70 1.54 19.15
N ARG A 164 -19.35 0.36 19.69
CA ARG A 164 -19.28 0.14 21.15
C ARG A 164 -18.23 1.01 21.82
N TRP A 165 -17.07 1.14 21.17
CA TRP A 165 -15.97 1.97 21.67
C TRP A 165 -16.09 3.45 21.29
N SER A 166 -17.15 3.84 20.59
CA SER A 166 -17.38 5.21 20.12
C SER A 166 -16.22 5.77 19.27
N VAL A 167 -15.67 4.96 18.36
CA VAL A 167 -14.60 5.34 17.43
C VAL A 167 -15.07 5.26 15.97
N GLY A 168 -14.41 6.00 15.08
CA GLY A 168 -14.64 5.96 13.63
C GLY A 168 -13.43 5.37 12.93
N GLN A 169 -13.56 4.20 12.31
CA GLN A 169 -12.42 3.49 11.73
C GLN A 169 -11.79 4.24 10.54
N TYR A 170 -12.63 5.03 9.86
CA TYR A 170 -12.31 5.86 8.70
C TYR A 170 -12.47 7.36 8.99
N GLU A 171 -12.51 7.74 10.27
CA GLU A 171 -12.43 9.15 10.68
C GLU A 171 -10.98 9.62 10.60
N ASP A 172 -10.76 10.71 9.85
CA ASP A 172 -9.44 11.32 9.64
C ASP A 172 -9.33 12.71 10.31
N GLU A 173 -10.44 13.29 10.80
CA GLU A 173 -10.42 14.59 11.49
C GLU A 173 -9.91 14.47 12.93
N GLU A 174 -8.68 14.91 13.22
CA GLU A 174 -8.06 14.79 14.55
C GLU A 174 -8.86 15.44 15.69
N GLY A 175 -9.69 16.44 15.37
CA GLY A 175 -10.57 17.11 16.34
C GLY A 175 -11.86 16.34 16.66
N SER A 176 -12.19 15.29 15.90
CA SER A 176 -13.37 14.46 16.12
C SER A 176 -13.20 13.59 17.36
N TYR A 177 -14.22 13.50 18.22
CA TYR A 177 -14.20 12.61 19.40
C TYR A 177 -14.09 11.12 19.02
N LYS A 178 -14.40 10.79 17.77
CA LYS A 178 -14.30 9.44 17.20
C LYS A 178 -12.92 9.12 16.64
N TYR A 179 -12.04 10.12 16.53
CA TYR A 179 -10.71 9.96 15.98
C TYR A 179 -9.81 9.10 16.88
N PHE A 180 -8.89 8.40 16.21
CA PHE A 180 -7.77 7.74 16.82
C PHE A 180 -6.57 7.73 15.85
N PRO A 181 -5.33 7.83 16.37
CA PRO A 181 -4.14 7.84 15.52
C PRO A 181 -4.00 6.53 14.75
N LYS A 182 -3.63 6.59 13.48
CA LYS A 182 -3.37 5.41 12.65
C LYS A 182 -1.88 5.06 12.70
N THR A 183 -1.54 3.83 13.06
CA THR A 183 -0.15 3.38 13.02
C THR A 183 0.26 3.10 11.58
N ARG A 184 1.38 3.69 11.15
CA ARG A 184 1.96 3.46 9.83
C ARG A 184 3.46 3.22 9.94
N ILE A 185 3.95 2.33 9.10
CA ILE A 185 5.37 2.01 8.93
C ILE A 185 5.88 2.80 7.74
N ARG A 186 6.92 3.60 7.96
CA ARG A 186 7.48 4.48 6.92
C ARG A 186 8.40 3.69 6.02
N VAL A 187 7.94 3.42 4.79
CA VAL A 187 8.68 2.62 3.80
C VAL A 187 9.12 3.49 2.64
N GLY A 188 10.44 3.55 2.43
CA GLY A 188 11.03 4.16 1.25
C GLY A 188 10.99 3.22 0.06
N VAL A 189 10.48 3.70 -1.08
CA VAL A 189 10.62 2.98 -2.36
C VAL A 189 11.62 3.72 -3.22
N PHE A 190 12.82 3.16 -3.31
CA PHE A 190 13.90 3.74 -4.10
C PHE A 190 14.06 3.00 -5.42
N ASP A 191 14.77 3.63 -6.35
CA ASP A 191 15.02 3.03 -7.66
C ASP A 191 15.80 1.73 -7.50
N ALA A 192 15.49 0.76 -8.35
CA ALA A 192 16.32 -0.43 -8.47
C ALA A 192 17.72 0.00 -8.89
N PHE A 193 18.73 -0.41 -8.13
CA PHE A 193 20.10 -0.17 -8.52
C PHE A 193 20.44 -1.06 -9.71
N LEU A 194 21.00 -0.44 -10.73
CA LEU A 194 21.82 -1.16 -11.68
C LEU A 194 22.98 -1.72 -10.86
N SER A 195 22.98 -3.05 -10.65
CA SER A 195 24.21 -3.76 -10.33
C SER A 195 25.30 -3.30 -11.30
N ASP A 196 26.57 -3.28 -10.87
CA ASP A 196 27.81 -2.79 -11.52
C ASP A 196 28.10 -3.24 -12.97
N TYR A 197 27.11 -3.35 -13.83
CA TYR A 197 27.17 -3.79 -15.20
C TYR A 197 26.28 -2.89 -16.05
N ILE A 198 26.97 -1.93 -16.63
CA ILE A 198 26.61 -1.17 -17.82
C ILE A 198 26.32 -2.18 -18.95
N TYR A 199 25.11 -2.73 -19.03
CA TYR A 199 24.53 -3.32 -20.24
C TYR A 199 23.01 -3.19 -20.15
N GLU A 200 22.50 -1.99 -20.47
CA GLU A 200 21.08 -1.74 -20.65
C GLU A 200 20.56 -2.55 -21.85
N ASN A 201 20.05 -3.75 -21.61
CA ASN A 201 19.10 -4.41 -22.51
C ASN A 201 17.70 -4.36 -21.88
N PHE A 202 17.28 -3.20 -21.37
CA PHE A 202 15.87 -2.98 -21.05
C PHE A 202 15.14 -2.64 -22.34
N VAL A 203 13.91 -3.13 -22.45
CA VAL A 203 13.02 -2.75 -23.55
C VAL A 203 12.63 -1.28 -23.35
N HIS A 204 12.32 -0.89 -22.12
CA HIS A 204 12.01 0.50 -21.75
C HIS A 204 13.16 1.14 -20.98
N ARG A 205 13.69 2.28 -21.45
CA ARG A 205 14.61 3.05 -20.61
C ARG A 205 13.88 3.56 -19.37
N ARG A 206 14.61 3.61 -18.26
CA ARG A 206 14.13 4.06 -16.94
C ARG A 206 12.96 3.22 -16.40
N LEU A 207 12.88 1.95 -16.79
CA LEU A 207 11.94 1.00 -16.21
C LEU A 207 12.03 0.95 -14.68
N SER A 208 13.23 1.00 -14.10
CA SER A 208 13.43 1.01 -12.63
C SER A 208 12.60 2.09 -11.95
N ARG A 209 12.66 3.33 -12.45
CA ARG A 209 11.91 4.46 -11.92
C ARG A 209 10.40 4.25 -12.06
N THR A 210 9.94 3.85 -13.23
CA THR A 210 8.51 3.60 -13.46
C THR A 210 7.99 2.47 -12.57
N LEU A 211 8.75 1.38 -12.42
CA LEU A 211 8.39 0.26 -11.56
C LEU A 211 8.34 0.67 -10.08
N SER A 212 9.30 1.48 -9.62
CA SER A 212 9.29 2.03 -8.26
C SER A 212 8.09 2.96 -8.01
N GLU A 213 7.66 3.72 -9.03
CA GLU A 213 6.43 4.52 -8.97
C GLU A 213 5.16 3.67 -8.87
N MET A 214 5.06 2.61 -9.67
CA MET A 214 3.95 1.67 -9.63
C MET A 214 3.90 0.91 -8.29
N LEU A 215 5.07 0.50 -7.78
CA LEU A 215 5.20 -0.15 -6.48
C LEU A 215 4.81 0.78 -5.34
N ALA A 216 5.28 2.03 -5.36
CA ALA A 216 4.91 3.05 -4.39
C ALA A 216 3.38 3.29 -4.37
N LEU A 217 2.77 3.44 -5.54
CA LEU A 217 1.32 3.57 -5.67
C LEU A 217 0.60 2.35 -5.06
N THR A 218 1.05 1.14 -5.39
CA THR A 218 0.43 -0.10 -4.89
C THR A 218 0.57 -0.25 -3.38
N LEU A 219 1.75 0.08 -2.84
CA LEU A 219 2.03 0.06 -1.40
C LEU A 219 1.18 1.08 -0.63
N SER A 220 0.87 2.25 -1.25
CA SER A 220 0.03 3.29 -0.62
C SER A 220 -1.38 2.81 -0.24
N TYR A 221 -1.84 1.72 -0.86
CA TYR A 221 -3.14 1.12 -0.57
C TYR A 221 -3.12 0.08 0.55
N TYR A 222 -1.99 -0.14 1.21
CA TYR A 222 -1.91 -0.95 2.43
C TYR A 222 -2.00 -0.03 3.66
N PRO A 223 -3.00 -0.20 4.56
CA PRO A 223 -3.21 0.70 5.70
C PRO A 223 -1.98 0.84 6.62
N LYS A 224 -1.24 -0.26 6.77
CA LYS A 224 -0.03 -0.37 7.59
C LYS A 224 1.17 0.43 7.05
N ILE A 225 1.14 0.87 5.79
CA ILE A 225 2.31 1.44 5.11
C ILE A 225 2.09 2.93 4.85
N GLU A 226 3.08 3.74 5.23
CA GLU A 226 3.26 5.10 4.74
C GLU A 226 4.42 5.07 3.73
N VAL A 227 4.10 5.32 2.46
CA VAL A 227 5.11 5.31 1.41
C VAL A 227 5.78 6.68 1.33
N ILE A 228 7.09 6.69 1.55
CA ILE A 228 7.92 7.88 1.37
C ILE A 228 8.70 7.74 0.06
N ARG A 229 8.65 8.78 -0.77
CA ARG A 229 9.38 8.83 -2.04
C ARG A 229 10.36 9.99 -2.03
N ASP A 230 11.48 9.78 -2.72
CA ASP A 230 12.38 10.86 -3.11
C ASP A 230 12.20 11.14 -4.61
N PRO A 231 12.07 12.41 -5.05
CA PRO A 231 11.99 12.75 -6.47
C PRO A 231 13.32 12.55 -7.21
N GLN A 232 14.45 12.58 -6.50
CA GLN A 232 15.78 12.38 -7.04
C GLN A 232 16.07 10.91 -7.27
N GLU A 233 16.81 10.63 -8.34
CA GLU A 233 17.23 9.27 -8.65
C GLU A 233 18.28 8.80 -7.64
N ILE A 234 18.04 7.65 -7.02
CA ILE A 234 18.97 7.05 -6.06
C ILE A 234 19.59 5.82 -6.72
N THR A 235 20.86 5.92 -7.08
CA THR A 235 21.53 4.92 -7.91
C THR A 235 22.48 4.02 -7.13
N THR A 236 22.79 4.34 -5.87
CA THR A 236 23.71 3.54 -5.05
C THR A 236 23.10 3.11 -3.73
N ARG A 237 23.58 1.97 -3.21
CA ARG A 237 23.22 1.46 -1.87
C ARG A 237 23.58 2.46 -0.76
N GLN A 238 24.71 3.16 -0.90
CA GLN A 238 25.18 4.13 0.09
C GLN A 238 24.24 5.34 0.13
N ASP A 239 23.85 5.86 -1.04
CA ASP A 239 22.92 6.99 -1.13
C ASP A 239 21.54 6.63 -0.61
N ALA A 240 21.04 5.42 -0.90
CA ALA A 240 19.77 4.94 -0.35
C ALA A 240 19.79 4.81 1.17
N MET A 241 20.86 4.26 1.74
CA MET A 241 20.99 4.14 3.20
C MET A 241 21.09 5.52 3.85
N LYS A 242 21.87 6.44 3.26
CA LYS A 242 21.95 7.83 3.70
C LYS A 242 20.58 8.49 3.66
N LYS A 243 19.87 8.34 2.55
CA LYS A 243 18.55 8.92 2.36
C LYS A 243 17.51 8.35 3.31
N ALA A 244 17.54 7.04 3.55
CA ALA A 244 16.65 6.38 4.51
C ALA A 244 16.82 6.95 5.93
N ARG A 245 18.06 7.23 6.34
CA ARG A 245 18.36 7.89 7.62
C ARG A 245 17.90 9.34 7.64
N GLU A 246 18.19 10.11 6.59
CA GLU A 246 17.77 11.51 6.45
C GLU A 246 16.24 11.67 6.54
N LEU A 247 15.50 10.76 5.91
CA LEU A 247 14.04 10.78 5.89
C LEU A 247 13.41 10.11 7.13
N GLY A 248 14.20 9.49 8.01
CA GLY A 248 13.72 8.78 9.20
C GLY A 248 12.84 7.56 8.87
N LEU A 249 13.21 6.80 7.84
CA LEU A 249 12.44 5.64 7.39
C LEU A 249 12.59 4.45 8.35
N ASP A 250 11.53 3.66 8.45
CA ASP A 250 11.59 2.39 9.18
C ASP A 250 12.25 1.33 8.33
N TYR A 251 11.84 1.27 7.06
CA TYR A 251 12.36 0.35 6.07
C TYR A 251 12.51 1.06 4.73
N TYR A 252 13.32 0.48 3.85
CA TYR A 252 13.34 0.88 2.45
C TYR A 252 13.54 -0.34 1.56
N VAL A 253 13.03 -0.24 0.34
CA VAL A 253 13.17 -1.27 -0.68
C VAL A 253 13.99 -0.79 -1.85
N THR A 254 14.82 -1.68 -2.36
CA THR A 254 15.64 -1.48 -3.55
C THR A 254 16.13 -2.83 -4.05
N GLY A 255 16.56 -2.91 -5.31
CA GLY A 255 16.77 -4.19 -5.96
C GLY A 255 17.43 -4.09 -7.31
N SER A 256 17.23 -5.13 -8.10
CA SER A 256 17.64 -5.23 -9.50
C SER A 256 16.49 -5.81 -10.32
N LEU A 257 16.44 -5.48 -11.60
CA LEU A 257 15.42 -6.01 -12.51
C LEU A 257 16.05 -6.38 -13.86
N GLU A 258 15.43 -7.34 -14.54
CA GLU A 258 15.75 -7.78 -15.90
C GLU A 258 14.45 -7.81 -16.70
N GLU A 259 14.39 -7.03 -17.78
CA GLU A 259 13.24 -7.01 -18.68
C GLU A 259 13.57 -7.71 -20.00
N LYS A 260 12.64 -8.53 -20.48
CA LYS A 260 12.60 -9.02 -21.86
C LYS A 260 11.26 -8.64 -22.47
N GLU A 261 11.11 -8.83 -23.77
CA GLU A 261 9.87 -8.51 -24.49
C GLU A 261 8.63 -9.14 -23.84
N ASP A 262 8.75 -10.39 -23.39
CA ASP A 262 7.65 -11.21 -22.86
C ASP A 262 7.73 -11.47 -21.35
N SER A 263 8.83 -11.11 -20.69
CA SER A 263 9.08 -11.44 -19.28
C SER A 263 9.68 -10.29 -18.48
N LEU A 264 9.45 -10.31 -17.18
CA LEU A 264 10.07 -9.41 -16.21
C LEU A 264 10.54 -10.24 -15.01
N LYS A 265 11.80 -10.07 -14.64
CA LYS A 265 12.36 -10.58 -13.39
C LYS A 265 12.71 -9.42 -12.47
N VAL A 266 12.29 -9.47 -11.21
CA VAL A 266 12.63 -8.46 -10.21
C VAL A 266 13.14 -9.13 -8.94
N ARG A 267 14.33 -8.71 -8.49
CA ARG A 267 14.88 -9.07 -7.18
C ARG A 267 14.89 -7.84 -6.30
N LEU A 268 14.12 -7.86 -5.21
CA LEU A 268 13.94 -6.72 -4.33
C LEU A 268 14.37 -7.09 -2.90
N GLY A 269 15.22 -6.28 -2.29
CA GLY A 269 15.53 -6.37 -0.86
C GLY A 269 14.66 -5.42 -0.05
N LEU A 270 14.14 -5.89 1.07
CA LEU A 270 13.60 -5.08 2.16
C LEU A 270 14.72 -4.88 3.18
N LEU A 271 15.09 -3.62 3.44
CA LEU A 271 16.19 -3.28 4.34
C LEU A 271 15.72 -2.38 5.48
N SER A 272 16.34 -2.52 6.65
CA SER A 272 16.10 -1.64 7.79
C SER A 272 16.63 -0.24 7.51
N GLY A 273 15.79 0.78 7.71
CA GLY A 273 16.21 2.19 7.64
C GLY A 273 17.19 2.60 8.74
N PHE A 274 17.31 1.81 9.82
CA PHE A 274 18.20 2.08 10.94
C PHE A 274 19.67 1.78 10.61
N ASN A 275 19.96 0.54 10.23
CA ASN A 275 21.33 0.03 10.03
C ASN A 275 21.60 -0.44 8.59
N GLY A 276 20.62 -0.40 7.68
CA GLY A 276 20.77 -0.84 6.30
C GLY A 276 20.87 -2.36 6.13
N LYS A 277 20.59 -3.15 7.19
CA LYS A 277 20.60 -4.60 7.09
C LYS A 277 19.40 -5.11 6.33
N MET A 278 19.61 -6.18 5.56
CA MET A 278 18.57 -6.85 4.82
C MET A 278 17.68 -7.64 5.79
N ILE A 279 16.40 -7.32 5.79
CA ILE A 279 15.35 -8.00 6.54
C ILE A 279 14.87 -9.21 5.75
N ASN A 280 14.55 -8.98 4.47
CA ASN A 280 14.15 -10.05 3.57
C ASN A 280 14.50 -9.71 2.12
N ALA A 281 14.49 -10.72 1.24
CA ALA A 281 14.66 -10.58 -0.20
C ALA A 281 13.57 -11.34 -0.95
N PHE A 282 13.05 -10.72 -2.00
CA PHE A 282 11.98 -11.26 -2.85
C PHE A 282 12.51 -11.42 -4.28
N ASP A 283 12.19 -12.53 -4.94
CA ASP A 283 12.45 -12.77 -6.36
C ASP A 283 11.12 -13.11 -7.03
N VAL A 284 10.68 -12.27 -7.98
CA VAL A 284 9.46 -12.49 -8.76
C VAL A 284 9.79 -12.56 -10.25
N TYR A 285 9.10 -13.45 -10.95
CA TYR A 285 9.22 -13.63 -12.39
C TYR A 285 7.84 -13.81 -13.00
N PHE A 286 7.48 -12.94 -13.93
CA PHE A 286 6.20 -13.00 -14.64
C PHE A 286 6.38 -12.85 -16.14
N THR A 287 5.46 -13.43 -16.89
CA THR A 287 5.42 -13.39 -18.36
C THR A 287 4.06 -12.91 -18.87
N GLY A 288 4.02 -12.47 -20.12
CA GLY A 288 2.79 -12.05 -20.80
C GLY A 288 2.45 -10.57 -20.56
N ASN A 289 1.21 -10.21 -20.93
CA ASN A 289 0.80 -8.81 -21.09
C ASN A 289 0.57 -8.05 -19.77
N ASP A 290 0.43 -8.75 -18.65
CA ASP A 290 0.23 -8.16 -17.31
C ASP A 290 1.44 -8.40 -16.38
N LYS A 291 2.62 -8.67 -16.96
CA LYS A 291 3.83 -9.05 -16.22
C LYS A 291 4.28 -7.96 -15.23
N ILE A 292 4.13 -6.68 -15.59
CA ILE A 292 4.52 -5.56 -14.72
C ILE A 292 3.54 -5.45 -13.56
N PHE A 293 2.23 -5.43 -13.84
CA PHE A 293 1.20 -5.38 -12.81
C PHE A 293 1.31 -6.58 -11.85
N HIS A 294 1.51 -7.80 -12.36
CA HIS A 294 1.71 -8.98 -11.51
C HIS A 294 2.97 -8.90 -10.66
N SER A 295 4.09 -8.41 -11.21
CA SER A 295 5.32 -8.22 -10.44
C SER A 295 5.13 -7.21 -9.32
N VAL A 296 4.55 -6.05 -9.62
CA VAL A 296 4.33 -4.97 -8.64
C VAL A 296 3.36 -5.41 -7.54
N THR A 297 2.26 -6.07 -7.90
CA THR A 297 1.26 -6.51 -6.91
C THR A 297 1.80 -7.59 -5.98
N SER A 298 2.53 -8.57 -6.52
CA SER A 298 3.18 -9.62 -5.73
C SER A 298 4.26 -9.04 -4.82
N LEU A 299 5.11 -8.13 -5.31
CA LEU A 299 6.12 -7.46 -4.48
C LEU A 299 5.48 -6.64 -3.35
N ALA A 300 4.41 -5.89 -3.63
CA ALA A 300 3.73 -5.09 -2.61
C ALA A 300 3.10 -5.96 -1.52
N GLU A 301 2.54 -7.12 -1.88
CA GLU A 301 2.03 -8.12 -0.93
C GLU A 301 3.15 -8.72 -0.08
N HIS A 302 4.26 -9.15 -0.70
CA HIS A 302 5.42 -9.66 0.02
C HIS A 302 5.99 -8.64 1.01
N ILE A 303 6.12 -7.37 0.60
CA ILE A 303 6.54 -6.29 1.51
C ILE A 303 5.56 -6.16 2.67
N ASN A 304 4.25 -6.02 2.41
CA ASN A 304 3.25 -5.84 3.46
C ASN A 304 3.28 -6.97 4.51
N ASN A 305 3.41 -8.22 4.04
CA ASN A 305 3.39 -9.42 4.88
C ASN A 305 4.67 -9.59 5.71
N ASN A 306 5.80 -9.01 5.27
CA ASN A 306 7.09 -9.10 5.97
C ASN A 306 7.41 -7.87 6.84
N LEU A 307 6.55 -6.87 6.85
CA LEU A 307 6.65 -5.79 7.82
C LEU A 307 6.10 -6.28 9.19
N PRO A 308 6.59 -5.78 10.33
CA PRO A 308 6.09 -6.19 11.64
C PRO A 308 4.65 -5.72 11.88
N LEU A 309 3.87 -6.50 12.62
CA LEU A 309 2.53 -6.09 13.05
C LEU A 309 2.63 -5.34 14.38
N GLN A 310 2.45 -4.02 14.30
CA GLN A 310 2.54 -3.12 15.45
C GLN A 310 1.45 -2.05 15.42
N GLY A 311 1.08 -1.56 16.61
CA GLY A 311 -0.04 -0.64 16.80
C GLY A 311 0.08 0.12 18.12
N LEU A 312 -1.00 0.80 18.48
CA LEU A 312 -1.16 1.55 19.72
C LEU A 312 -2.43 1.10 20.43
N ILE A 313 -2.40 1.11 21.76
CA ILE A 313 -3.61 1.11 22.57
C ILE A 313 -4.27 2.49 22.43
N VAL A 314 -5.53 2.53 21.98
CA VAL A 314 -6.25 3.80 21.75
C VAL A 314 -7.38 4.04 22.74
N ARG A 315 -7.87 3.00 23.41
CA ARG A 315 -8.84 3.08 24.52
C ARG A 315 -8.58 1.96 25.52
N LEU A 316 -8.94 2.21 26.78
CA LEU A 316 -8.88 1.23 27.87
C LEU A 316 -10.21 1.24 28.63
N GLU A 317 -10.70 0.06 29.00
CA GLU A 317 -11.86 -0.10 29.87
C GLU A 317 -11.69 -1.37 30.72
N GLY A 318 -11.35 -1.20 32.00
CA GLY A 318 -11.05 -2.32 32.89
C GLY A 318 -9.82 -3.10 32.42
N ASP A 319 -10.00 -4.39 32.18
CA ASP A 319 -9.02 -5.33 31.63
C ASP A 319 -9.07 -5.44 30.09
N ARG A 320 -9.88 -4.59 29.43
CA ARG A 320 -9.98 -4.55 27.97
C ARG A 320 -9.27 -3.35 27.40
N ALA A 321 -8.70 -3.55 26.22
CA ALA A 321 -8.02 -2.52 25.45
C ALA A 321 -8.52 -2.56 24.00
N LEU A 322 -8.68 -1.38 23.41
CA LEU A 322 -8.86 -1.23 21.97
C LEU A 322 -7.54 -0.85 21.33
N ILE A 323 -7.13 -1.58 20.30
CA ILE A 323 -5.91 -1.31 19.52
C ILE A 323 -6.26 -0.79 18.12
N ASN A 324 -5.42 0.09 17.58
CA ASN A 324 -5.64 0.76 16.29
C ASN A 324 -5.23 -0.06 15.05
N ILE A 325 -5.17 -1.37 15.19
CA ILE A 325 -4.92 -2.33 14.11
C ILE A 325 -6.00 -3.40 14.12
N GLY A 326 -6.31 -3.95 12.95
CA GLY A 326 -7.45 -4.85 12.73
C GLY A 326 -7.24 -5.72 11.50
N LYS A 327 -8.32 -6.26 10.96
CA LYS A 327 -8.31 -7.17 9.80
C LYS A 327 -7.50 -6.62 8.63
N ALA A 328 -7.66 -5.34 8.31
CA ALA A 328 -6.98 -4.68 7.20
C ALA A 328 -5.45 -4.55 7.39
N HIS A 329 -4.95 -4.81 8.60
CA HIS A 329 -3.52 -4.85 8.95
C HIS A 329 -2.99 -6.29 9.07
N GLY A 330 -3.87 -7.30 9.04
CA GLY A 330 -3.52 -8.71 9.26
C GLY A 330 -3.74 -9.22 10.68
N VAL A 331 -4.46 -8.47 11.54
CA VAL A 331 -4.80 -8.95 12.90
C VAL A 331 -5.89 -10.02 12.82
N GLU A 332 -5.70 -11.11 13.55
CA GLU A 332 -6.68 -12.17 13.74
C GLU A 332 -6.99 -12.35 15.23
N LYS A 333 -8.10 -13.04 15.50
CA LYS A 333 -8.49 -13.39 16.87
C LYS A 333 -7.39 -14.27 17.50
N GLU A 334 -7.18 -14.16 18.80
CA GLU A 334 -6.21 -14.95 19.58
C GLU A 334 -4.74 -14.61 19.33
N MET A 335 -4.43 -13.71 18.38
CA MET A 335 -3.11 -13.08 18.31
C MET A 335 -2.78 -12.35 19.62
N ALA A 336 -1.53 -12.45 20.04
CA ALA A 336 -1.03 -11.86 21.26
C ALA A 336 0.07 -10.84 20.98
N PHE A 337 0.11 -9.79 21.78
CA PHE A 337 1.02 -8.67 21.63
C PHE A 337 1.70 -8.34 22.96
N HIS A 338 2.99 -8.01 22.92
CA HIS A 338 3.64 -7.31 24.02
C HIS A 338 3.15 -5.87 24.08
N ILE A 339 2.85 -5.40 25.29
CA ILE A 339 2.56 -3.98 25.55
C ILE A 339 3.87 -3.31 25.94
N ILE A 340 4.26 -2.28 25.21
CA ILE A 340 5.52 -1.56 25.41
C ILE A 340 5.20 -0.10 25.65
N ARG A 341 5.84 0.51 26.66
CA ARG A 341 5.61 1.92 26.97
C ARG A 341 5.78 2.80 25.73
N GLU A 342 4.96 3.83 25.61
CA GLU A 342 5.12 4.87 24.59
C GLU A 342 6.58 5.38 24.51
N GLY A 343 7.12 5.48 23.29
CA GLY A 343 8.49 5.94 23.04
C GLY A 343 9.61 4.99 23.51
N LYS A 344 9.29 3.79 23.99
CA LYS A 344 10.26 2.78 24.43
C LYS A 344 10.40 1.58 23.50
N LEU A 345 9.81 1.65 22.31
CA LEU A 345 10.02 0.66 21.27
C LEU A 345 11.43 0.79 20.68
N ILE A 346 12.23 -0.29 20.73
CA ILE A 346 13.64 -0.30 20.33
C ILE A 346 13.83 -1.17 19.09
N LYS A 347 14.75 -0.76 18.21
CA LYS A 347 15.21 -1.59 17.08
C LYS A 347 16.42 -2.41 17.49
N ASN A 348 16.41 -3.71 17.18
CA ASN A 348 17.55 -4.59 17.37
C ASN A 348 18.76 -4.05 16.56
N PRO A 349 19.92 -3.76 17.18
CA PRO A 349 21.08 -3.25 16.46
C PRO A 349 21.61 -4.21 15.39
N GLU A 350 21.41 -5.51 15.58
CA GLU A 350 21.89 -6.58 14.71
C GLU A 350 20.92 -6.95 13.59
N THR A 351 19.61 -6.87 13.76
CA THR A 351 18.67 -7.18 12.65
C THR A 351 18.11 -5.91 12.04
N GLY A 352 17.99 -4.84 12.83
CA GLY A 352 17.34 -3.59 12.44
C GLY A 352 15.82 -3.66 12.54
N GLU A 353 15.26 -4.76 13.06
CA GLU A 353 13.82 -4.96 13.30
C GLU A 353 13.43 -4.44 14.67
N TYR A 354 12.14 -4.21 14.87
CA TYR A 354 11.61 -3.93 16.19
C TYR A 354 11.66 -5.20 17.03
N LYS A 355 12.24 -5.11 18.22
CA LYS A 355 12.22 -6.19 19.20
C LYS A 355 11.43 -5.75 20.43
N ALA A 356 10.55 -6.62 20.92
CA ALA A 356 10.03 -6.47 22.26
C ALA A 356 11.14 -6.82 23.24
N ASP A 357 11.55 -5.85 24.07
CA ASP A 357 12.42 -6.16 25.21
C ASP A 357 11.52 -6.65 26.36
N PRO A 358 11.61 -7.92 26.78
CA PRO A 358 10.79 -8.45 27.87
C PRO A 358 10.93 -7.64 29.16
N GLU A 359 12.10 -7.04 29.42
CA GLU A 359 12.32 -6.19 30.61
C GLU A 359 11.58 -4.85 30.53
N VAL A 360 11.18 -4.43 29.32
CA VAL A 360 10.43 -3.19 29.06
C VAL A 360 8.93 -3.46 28.85
N SER A 361 8.53 -4.74 28.78
CA SER A 361 7.14 -5.13 28.62
C SER A 361 6.31 -4.70 29.84
N LEU A 362 5.25 -3.94 29.58
CA LEU A 362 4.25 -3.56 30.58
C LEU A 362 3.24 -4.69 30.82
N GLY A 363 3.19 -5.68 29.94
CA GLY A 363 2.21 -6.76 29.96
C GLY A 363 1.92 -7.33 28.58
N ARG A 364 0.84 -8.10 28.49
CA ARG A 364 0.43 -8.81 27.27
C ARG A 364 -1.02 -8.49 26.94
N LEU A 365 -1.32 -8.32 25.65
CA LEU A 365 -2.68 -8.16 25.13
C LEU A 365 -3.00 -9.36 24.25
N THR A 366 -4.16 -9.99 24.46
CA THR A 366 -4.67 -11.07 23.61
C THR A 366 -5.95 -10.63 22.92
N VAL A 367 -5.99 -10.72 21.60
CA VAL A 367 -7.11 -10.25 20.78
C VAL A 367 -8.33 -11.14 20.98
N THR A 368 -9.45 -10.54 21.36
CA THR A 368 -10.74 -11.23 21.58
C THR A 368 -11.72 -10.97 20.45
N GLN A 369 -11.67 -9.81 19.81
CA GLN A 369 -12.50 -9.45 18.66
C GLN A 369 -11.74 -8.56 17.68
N VAL A 370 -11.96 -8.78 16.38
CA VAL A 370 -11.37 -8.00 15.29
C VAL A 370 -12.46 -7.28 14.50
N ASP A 371 -12.21 -6.03 14.17
CA ASP A 371 -12.96 -5.22 13.20
C ASP A 371 -12.01 -4.80 12.06
N GLU A 372 -12.47 -3.96 11.14
CA GLU A 372 -11.75 -3.65 9.89
C GLU A 372 -10.36 -3.04 10.13
N ARG A 373 -10.25 -2.02 10.99
CA ARG A 373 -9.03 -1.28 11.29
C ARG A 373 -8.71 -1.20 12.78
N ILE A 374 -9.51 -1.83 13.63
CA ILE A 374 -9.32 -1.87 15.08
C ILE A 374 -9.57 -3.29 15.59
N SER A 375 -9.06 -3.58 16.78
CA SER A 375 -9.34 -4.84 17.49
C SER A 375 -9.48 -4.59 18.97
N GLU A 376 -10.26 -5.43 19.63
CA GLU A 376 -10.39 -5.48 21.08
C GLU A 376 -9.59 -6.68 21.60
N GLY A 377 -8.94 -6.49 22.73
CA GLY A 377 -8.28 -7.57 23.44
C GLY A 377 -8.38 -7.41 24.94
N THR A 378 -8.22 -8.52 25.65
CA THR A 378 -7.99 -8.52 27.10
C THR A 378 -6.50 -8.37 27.35
N TYR A 379 -6.11 -7.53 28.31
CA TYR A 379 -4.70 -7.35 28.65
C TYR A 379 -4.41 -7.69 30.11
N THR A 380 -3.21 -8.21 30.32
CA THR A 380 -2.58 -8.36 31.63
C THR A 380 -1.43 -7.36 31.75
N PHE A 381 -1.02 -7.06 32.98
CA PHE A 381 0.13 -6.20 33.24
C PHE A 381 1.16 -6.91 34.10
N SER A 382 2.42 -6.52 33.93
CA SER A 382 3.55 -7.05 34.70
C SER A 382 3.86 -6.16 35.90
N GLY A 383 4.22 -6.79 37.03
CA GLY A 383 4.61 -6.10 38.27
C GLY A 383 3.47 -5.81 39.25
N LEU A 384 3.77 -5.02 40.29
CA LEU A 384 2.85 -4.78 41.42
C LEU A 384 1.65 -3.87 41.09
N TYR A 385 1.76 -3.04 40.05
CA TYR A 385 0.76 -2.03 39.71
C TYR A 385 0.57 -1.98 38.20
N ASN A 386 -0.67 -1.78 37.76
CA ASN A 386 -0.99 -1.57 36.35
C ASN A 386 -0.38 -0.25 35.86
N ARG A 387 0.48 -0.34 34.85
CA ARG A 387 1.17 0.79 34.20
C ARG A 387 0.83 0.93 32.72
N VAL A 388 -0.13 0.14 32.22
CA VAL A 388 -0.60 0.21 30.84
C VAL A 388 -1.44 1.47 30.66
N ASN A 389 -1.13 2.24 29.63
CA ASN A 389 -1.79 3.49 29.29
C ASN A 389 -2.26 3.50 27.82
N ILE A 390 -3.16 4.43 27.53
CA ILE A 390 -3.45 4.81 26.15
C ILE A 390 -2.16 5.35 25.52
N TYR A 391 -1.93 5.02 24.25
CA TYR A 391 -0.74 5.28 23.43
C TYR A 391 0.49 4.45 23.74
N ASP A 392 0.40 3.46 24.65
CA ASP A 392 1.40 2.41 24.69
C ASP A 392 1.39 1.60 23.39
N ASN A 393 2.57 1.20 22.95
CA ASN A 393 2.78 0.42 21.75
C ASN A 393 2.39 -1.03 21.98
N ILE A 394 1.92 -1.68 20.93
CA ILE A 394 1.77 -3.13 20.87
C ILE A 394 2.59 -3.69 19.72
N VAL A 395 3.27 -4.81 19.97
CA VAL A 395 4.07 -5.53 18.96
C VAL A 395 3.72 -7.00 19.05
N LEU A 396 3.49 -7.64 17.91
CA LEU A 396 3.12 -9.05 17.83
C LEU A 396 4.19 -9.92 18.49
N ILE A 397 3.76 -10.90 19.29
CA ILE A 397 4.63 -11.93 19.86
C ILE A 397 4.87 -12.99 18.78
N GLU A 398 6.14 -13.24 18.45
CA GLU A 398 6.54 -14.21 17.42
C GLU A 398 6.27 -15.65 17.89
N GLU A 399 6.08 -16.58 16.94
CA GLU A 399 5.77 -17.98 17.29
C GLU A 399 6.94 -18.67 18.00
N ASP A 400 8.17 -18.38 17.60
CA ASP A 400 9.39 -18.93 18.22
C ASP A 400 9.50 -18.52 19.70
N GLU A 401 9.10 -17.29 20.05
CA GLU A 401 9.06 -16.82 21.45
C GLU A 401 7.98 -17.53 22.28
N LYS A 402 6.89 -18.00 21.66
CA LYS A 402 5.85 -18.76 22.36
C LYS A 402 6.33 -20.17 22.73
N GLU A 403 7.11 -20.81 21.84
CA GLU A 403 7.66 -22.14 22.09
C GLU A 403 8.72 -22.10 23.21
N GLU A 404 9.61 -21.10 23.22
CA GLU A 404 10.59 -20.92 24.29
C GLU A 404 9.93 -20.65 25.67
N GLU A 405 8.87 -19.84 25.73
CA GLU A 405 8.11 -19.59 26.97
C GLU A 405 7.33 -20.83 27.45
N GLU A 406 6.79 -21.65 26.54
CA GLU A 406 6.13 -22.91 26.88
C GLU A 406 7.14 -23.96 27.42
N GLU A 407 8.37 -23.99 26.90
CA GLU A 407 9.43 -24.85 27.45
C GLU A 407 9.94 -24.37 28.82
N GLU A 408 10.06 -23.07 29.06
CA GLU A 408 10.47 -22.53 30.37
C GLU A 408 9.40 -22.73 31.46
N SER A 409 8.12 -22.56 31.12
CA SER A 409 7.00 -22.77 32.05
C SER A 409 6.80 -24.25 32.40
N ASN A 410 7.01 -25.17 31.45
CA ASN A 410 6.96 -26.62 31.71
C ASN A 410 8.17 -27.14 32.50
N ASN A 411 9.29 -26.42 32.52
CA ASN A 411 10.47 -26.75 33.32
C ASN A 411 10.44 -26.16 34.74
N THR A 412 9.44 -25.34 35.07
CA THR A 412 9.25 -24.75 36.41
C THR A 412 8.09 -25.36 37.22
N GLU A 413 7.34 -26.31 36.65
CA GLU A 413 6.43 -27.23 37.38
C GLU A 413 7.14 -28.51 37.82
#